data_AF-A0A7M1XJ52-F1
#
_entry.id   AF-A0A7M1XJ52-F1
#
_cell.length_a   1.000
_cell.length_b   1.000
_cell.length_c   1.000
_cell.angle_alpha   90.00
_cell.angle_beta   90.00
_cell.angle_gamma   90.00
#
_symmetry.space_group_name_H-M   'P 1'
#
loop_
_entity.id
_entity.type
_entity.pdbx_description
1 polymer ?
#
loop_
_entity_poly.entity_id
_entity_poly.type
_entity_poly.pdbx_seq_one_letter_code
_entity_poly.pdbx_strand_id
1 'polypeptide(L)'
;MEEVSSIESTIDHKTYILEVSDFPLNDKGGYPEDSTITSKDGLSYYIHHCMQGGGDNANTIQMRKEDSYFYSNTALKGSLTFTIKRKIVEYNGSDVTGVPSLYVGSEKHPSEDKVTLIETVSEDGLTKTFKADIDGYFTLADESSYAMYLTSFTIEC
;
A
#
# COMPACT_ATOMS: atom_id res chain seq x y z
N MET A 1 -28.14 -21.82 39.85
CA MET A 1 -27.98 -21.79 38.38
C MET A 1 -27.16 -20.55 38.10
N GLU A 2 -25.88 -20.74 37.80
CA GLU A 2 -24.96 -19.64 37.54
C GLU A 2 -25.13 -19.17 36.08
N GLU A 3 -25.20 -17.86 35.90
CA GLU A 3 -25.23 -17.18 34.61
C GLU A 3 -23.93 -17.44 33.85
N VAL A 4 -24.06 -17.94 32.63
CA VAL A 4 -22.96 -18.00 31.66
C VAL A 4 -22.82 -16.59 31.08
N SER A 5 -21.88 -15.79 31.59
CA SER A 5 -21.56 -14.51 30.93
C SER A 5 -20.86 -14.80 29.61
N SER A 6 -21.54 -14.52 28.51
CA SER A 6 -20.94 -14.47 27.17
C SER A 6 -19.84 -13.41 27.16
N ILE A 7 -18.59 -13.83 26.96
CA ILE A 7 -17.49 -12.92 26.66
C ILE A 7 -17.75 -12.42 25.24
N GLU A 8 -18.41 -11.27 25.11
CA GLU A 8 -18.36 -10.48 23.88
C GLU A 8 -16.88 -10.14 23.64
N SER A 9 -16.26 -10.76 22.64
CA SER A 9 -14.98 -10.27 22.14
C SER A 9 -15.26 -8.90 21.54
N THR A 10 -14.92 -7.84 22.27
CA THR A 10 -14.75 -6.50 21.69
C THR A 10 -13.71 -6.64 20.58
N ILE A 11 -14.18 -6.73 19.33
CA ILE A 11 -13.32 -6.63 18.15
C ILE A 11 -12.80 -5.21 18.19
N ASP A 12 -11.55 -5.06 18.64
CA ASP A 12 -10.91 -3.76 18.76
C ASP A 12 -10.62 -3.28 17.33
N HIS A 13 -11.46 -2.36 16.85
CA HIS A 13 -11.32 -1.81 15.52
C HIS A 13 -10.09 -0.92 15.49
N LYS A 14 -9.08 -1.30 14.71
CA LYS A 14 -7.83 -0.53 14.62
C LYS A 14 -7.56 -0.11 13.18
N THR A 15 -7.38 1.19 13.01
CA THR A 15 -6.93 1.77 11.75
C THR A 15 -5.42 1.98 11.78
N TYR A 16 -4.72 1.47 10.78
CA TYR A 16 -3.29 1.70 10.56
C TYR A 16 -3.12 2.62 9.36
N ILE A 17 -2.34 3.68 9.51
CA ILE A 17 -2.02 4.61 8.43
C ILE A 17 -0.52 4.50 8.15
N LEU A 18 -0.16 4.33 6.88
CA LEU A 18 1.22 4.41 6.45
C LEU A 18 1.50 5.82 5.92
N GLU A 19 2.38 6.54 6.60
CA GLU A 19 2.72 7.91 6.25
C GLU A 19 3.95 7.95 5.33
N VAL A 20 4.05 9.00 4.51
CA VAL A 20 5.21 9.22 3.63
C VAL A 20 6.51 9.29 4.43
N SER A 21 6.47 9.89 5.63
CA SER A 21 7.63 10.00 6.52
C SER A 21 8.14 8.67 7.04
N ASP A 22 7.36 7.58 6.91
CA ASP A 22 7.79 6.25 7.31
C ASP A 22 8.81 5.68 6.30
N PHE A 23 8.90 6.24 5.09
CA PHE A 23 9.78 5.77 4.02
C PHE A 23 11.12 6.52 3.95
N PRO A 24 12.18 5.89 3.40
CA PRO A 24 13.47 6.54 3.20
C PRO A 24 13.40 7.80 2.32
N LEU A 25 14.23 8.80 2.65
CA LEU A 25 14.36 10.04 1.87
C LEU A 25 14.99 9.79 0.49
N ASN A 26 14.63 10.62 -0.49
CA ASN A 26 15.16 10.62 -1.86
C ASN A 26 16.53 11.32 -2.00
N ASP A 27 17.26 11.53 -0.91
CA ASP A 27 18.52 12.29 -0.90
C ASP A 27 19.76 11.41 -1.14
N LYS A 28 19.62 10.08 -1.08
CA LYS A 28 20.75 9.12 -1.18
C LYS A 28 21.12 8.69 -2.61
N GLY A 29 20.46 9.21 -3.65
CA GLY A 29 20.80 8.89 -5.04
C GLY A 29 20.54 7.43 -5.40
N GLY A 30 19.29 6.99 -5.32
CA GLY A 30 18.88 5.63 -5.66
C GLY A 30 17.77 5.13 -4.74
N TYR A 31 17.02 4.12 -5.20
CA TYR A 31 16.02 3.47 -4.38
C TYR A 31 16.70 2.49 -3.40
N PRO A 32 16.25 2.42 -2.13
CA PRO A 32 16.71 1.39 -1.21
C PRO A 32 16.33 0.01 -1.74
N GLU A 33 17.25 -0.96 -1.67
CA GLU A 33 16.96 -2.35 -2.02
C GLU A 33 16.21 -3.01 -0.86
N ASP A 34 16.81 -3.13 0.32
CA ASP A 34 16.16 -3.86 1.42
C ASP A 34 16.05 -2.97 2.66
N SER A 35 14.82 -2.69 3.09
CA SER A 35 14.58 -1.85 4.28
C SER A 35 13.33 -2.28 5.02
N THR A 36 13.30 -1.98 6.31
CA THR A 36 12.11 -2.14 7.15
C THR A 36 11.65 -0.76 7.59
N ILE A 37 10.34 -0.54 7.52
CA ILE A 37 9.68 0.65 8.05
C ILE A 37 8.67 0.21 9.09
N THR A 38 8.37 1.09 10.04
CA THR A 38 7.35 0.86 11.06
C THR A 38 6.43 2.06 11.04
N SER A 39 5.12 1.84 10.84
CA SER A 39 4.14 2.91 10.93
C SER A 39 4.08 3.45 12.36
N LYS A 40 3.56 4.68 12.51
CA LYS A 40 3.37 5.29 13.84
C LYS A 40 2.60 4.41 14.83
N ASP A 41 1.67 3.61 14.32
CA ASP A 41 0.82 2.71 15.11
C ASP A 41 1.46 1.35 15.42
N GLY A 42 2.74 1.19 15.06
CA GLY A 42 3.60 0.04 15.41
C GLY A 42 3.59 -1.11 14.40
N LEU A 43 2.95 -0.97 13.25
CA LEU A 43 2.90 -2.03 12.25
C LEU A 43 4.17 -2.00 11.39
N SER A 44 4.87 -3.12 11.30
CA SER A 44 6.14 -3.21 10.58
C SER A 44 5.97 -3.80 9.19
N TYR A 45 6.67 -3.20 8.22
CA TYR A 45 6.63 -3.57 6.81
C TYR A 45 8.05 -3.77 6.30
N TYR A 46 8.20 -4.75 5.43
CA TYR A 46 9.35 -4.80 4.55
C TYR A 46 9.09 -3.97 3.31
N ILE A 47 10.07 -3.22 2.84
CA ILE A 47 9.99 -2.42 1.62
C ILE A 47 11.15 -2.78 0.69
N HIS A 48 10.87 -2.81 -0.60
CA HIS A 48 11.85 -2.96 -1.66
C HIS A 48 11.61 -1.91 -2.74
N HIS A 49 12.63 -1.13 -3.05
CA HIS A 49 12.56 -0.04 -4.01
C HIS A 49 11.41 0.97 -3.79
N CYS A 50 11.18 1.35 -2.53
CA CYS A 50 10.23 2.38 -2.12
C CYS A 50 10.95 3.53 -1.41
N MET A 51 10.59 4.78 -1.71
CA MET A 51 11.15 5.98 -1.06
C MET A 51 10.14 7.13 -1.07
N GLN A 52 10.46 8.24 -0.41
CA GLN A 52 9.67 9.46 -0.50
C GLN A 52 9.78 10.09 -1.91
N GLY A 53 8.66 10.54 -2.47
CA GLY A 53 8.64 11.26 -3.74
C GLY A 53 9.27 12.65 -3.65
N GLY A 54 9.87 13.10 -4.76
CA GLY A 54 10.47 14.44 -4.89
C GLY A 54 9.80 15.32 -5.94
N GLY A 55 10.14 16.62 -5.98
CA GLY A 55 9.64 17.58 -6.96
C GLY A 55 8.10 17.66 -6.98
N ASP A 56 7.49 17.51 -8.16
CA ASP A 56 6.04 17.51 -8.36
C ASP A 56 5.30 16.37 -7.64
N ASN A 57 6.04 15.39 -7.11
CA ASN A 57 5.52 14.24 -6.37
C ASN A 57 5.94 14.26 -4.89
N ALA A 58 6.32 15.42 -4.36
CA ALA A 58 6.47 15.61 -2.92
C ALA A 58 5.20 15.14 -2.17
N ASN A 59 5.37 14.61 -0.96
CA ASN A 59 4.30 14.01 -0.14
C ASN A 59 3.65 12.76 -0.76
N THR A 60 4.42 11.97 -1.51
CA THR A 60 3.99 10.64 -1.96
C THR A 60 5.00 9.59 -1.55
N ILE A 61 4.56 8.34 -1.46
CA ILE A 61 5.45 7.19 -1.50
C ILE A 61 5.68 6.88 -2.97
N GLN A 62 6.92 6.99 -3.41
CA GLN A 62 7.33 6.69 -4.76
C GLN A 62 7.84 5.24 -4.82
N MET A 63 7.21 4.45 -5.68
CA MET A 63 7.50 3.04 -5.95
C MET A 63 8.17 2.94 -7.32
N ARG A 64 9.33 2.27 -7.39
CA ARG A 64 10.06 2.07 -8.66
C ARG A 64 9.27 1.14 -9.57
N LYS A 65 9.22 1.47 -10.87
CA LYS A 65 8.63 0.60 -11.89
C LYS A 65 9.16 -0.84 -11.82
N GLU A 66 8.29 -1.80 -12.13
CA GLU A 66 8.55 -3.24 -12.35
C GLU A 66 9.12 -4.04 -11.17
N ASP A 67 9.79 -3.39 -10.21
CA ASP A 67 10.56 -4.07 -9.17
C ASP A 67 10.13 -3.70 -7.75
N SER A 68 9.27 -2.69 -7.54
CA SER A 68 8.97 -2.23 -6.18
C SER A 68 7.80 -2.95 -5.53
N TYR A 69 7.95 -3.22 -4.23
CA TYR A 69 6.90 -3.79 -3.40
C TYR A 69 7.09 -3.43 -1.93
N PHE A 70 6.02 -3.56 -1.16
CA PHE A 70 6.11 -3.67 0.29
C PHE A 70 5.06 -4.65 0.83
N TYR A 71 5.40 -5.33 1.91
CA TYR A 71 4.53 -6.34 2.51
C TYR A 71 4.49 -6.22 4.04
N SER A 72 3.37 -6.62 4.63
CA SER A 72 3.21 -6.64 6.08
C SER A 72 3.96 -7.82 6.70
N ASN A 73 4.65 -7.60 7.81
CA ASN A 73 5.23 -8.70 8.60
C ASN A 73 4.23 -9.36 9.57
N THR A 74 2.97 -8.90 9.52
CA THR A 74 1.87 -9.32 10.39
C THR A 74 0.66 -9.67 9.52
N ALA A 75 0.02 -10.79 9.82
CA ALA A 75 -1.26 -11.15 9.21
C ALA A 75 -2.38 -10.28 9.80
N LEU A 76 -3.24 -9.75 8.93
CA LEU A 76 -4.31 -8.82 9.26
C LEU A 76 -5.61 -9.30 8.63
N LYS A 77 -6.73 -8.97 9.27
CA LYS A 77 -8.06 -9.19 8.74
C LYS A 77 -8.79 -7.85 8.73
N GLY A 78 -9.37 -7.46 7.60
CA GLY A 78 -9.96 -6.14 7.46
C GLY A 78 -10.04 -5.66 6.02
N SER A 79 -10.05 -4.34 5.82
CA SER A 79 -10.03 -3.71 4.50
C SER A 79 -8.81 -2.81 4.33
N LEU A 80 -8.21 -2.87 3.15
CA LEU A 80 -7.09 -2.06 2.73
C LEU A 80 -7.59 -1.04 1.70
N THR A 81 -7.32 0.24 1.93
CA THR A 81 -7.59 1.33 0.99
C THR A 81 -6.31 2.09 0.69
N PHE A 82 -6.04 2.35 -0.59
CA PHE A 82 -4.90 3.18 -0.98
C PHE A 82 -5.23 4.04 -2.19
N THR A 83 -4.59 5.20 -2.28
CA THR A 83 -4.78 6.14 -3.38
C THR A 83 -3.46 6.40 -4.07
N ILE A 84 -3.49 6.42 -5.41
CA ILE A 84 -2.35 6.81 -6.23
C ILE A 84 -2.66 8.09 -7.00
N LYS A 85 -1.64 8.93 -7.17
CA LYS A 85 -1.67 10.07 -8.08
C LYS A 85 -1.48 9.57 -9.51
N ARG A 86 -2.43 9.84 -10.39
CA ARG A 86 -2.24 9.65 -11.84
C ARG A 86 -1.34 10.74 -12.35
N LYS A 87 -0.25 10.35 -12.99
CA LYS A 87 0.55 11.26 -13.79
C LYS A 87 -0.07 11.30 -15.19
N ILE A 88 -0.89 12.33 -15.46
CA ILE A 88 -1.36 12.60 -16.83
C ILE A 88 -0.19 13.22 -17.60
N VAL A 89 0.74 12.37 -18.05
CA VAL A 89 1.65 12.73 -19.13
C VAL A 89 1.17 11.92 -20.31
N GLU A 90 0.60 12.58 -21.32
CA GLU A 90 0.24 11.87 -22.55
C GLU A 90 1.52 11.36 -23.22
N TYR A 91 1.74 10.05 -23.16
CA TYR A 91 2.73 9.37 -23.99
C TYR A 91 1.96 8.43 -24.92
N ASN A 92 1.95 8.75 -26.22
CA ASN A 92 1.11 8.06 -27.21
C ASN A 92 -0.40 7.99 -26.84
N GLY A 93 -0.92 9.02 -26.15
CA GLY A 93 -2.35 9.09 -25.79
C GLY A 93 -2.80 8.12 -24.70
N SER A 94 -1.87 7.55 -23.92
CA SER A 94 -2.17 6.69 -22.77
C SER A 94 -1.60 7.28 -21.48
N ASP A 95 -2.33 7.06 -20.37
CA ASP A 95 -1.85 7.44 -19.04
C ASP A 95 -0.64 6.60 -18.63
N VAL A 96 0.34 7.25 -18.04
CA VAL A 96 1.58 6.61 -17.59
C VAL A 96 1.68 6.70 -16.07
N THR A 97 1.06 5.71 -15.41
CA THR A 97 1.06 5.56 -13.96
C THR A 97 1.42 4.14 -13.56
N GLY A 98 1.88 3.97 -12.32
CA GLY A 98 2.02 2.65 -11.71
C GLY A 98 0.73 1.83 -11.75
N VAL A 99 0.88 0.51 -11.78
CA VAL A 99 -0.23 -0.46 -11.82
C VAL A 99 -0.14 -1.26 -10.53
N PRO A 100 -0.99 -0.94 -9.53
CA PRO A 100 -0.93 -1.63 -8.26
C PRO A 100 -1.48 -3.05 -8.40
N SER A 101 -0.75 -3.99 -7.83
CA SER A 101 -1.21 -5.36 -7.60
C SER A 101 -1.13 -5.65 -6.10
N LEU A 102 -2.24 -6.15 -5.56
CA LEU A 102 -2.31 -6.60 -4.17
C LEU A 102 -2.39 -8.12 -4.15
N TYR A 103 -1.50 -8.74 -3.37
CA TYR A 103 -1.46 -10.16 -3.12
C TYR A 103 -1.83 -10.42 -1.67
N VAL A 104 -2.63 -11.44 -1.39
CA VAL A 104 -3.03 -11.81 -0.03
C VAL A 104 -2.84 -13.31 0.17
N GLY A 105 -2.25 -13.73 1.28
CA GLY A 105 -1.98 -15.15 1.52
C GLY A 105 -1.56 -15.48 2.95
N SER A 106 -1.25 -16.76 3.16
CA SER A 106 -0.85 -17.30 4.46
C SER A 106 0.64 -17.15 4.79
N GLU A 107 1.46 -16.77 3.82
CA GLU A 107 2.91 -16.56 3.98
C GLU A 107 3.26 -15.07 4.06
N LYS A 108 4.38 -14.71 4.67
CA LYS A 108 4.75 -13.30 4.96
C LYS A 108 4.88 -12.40 3.73
N HIS A 109 5.17 -12.97 2.56
CA HIS A 109 5.30 -12.23 1.31
C HIS A 109 4.55 -12.99 0.20
N PRO A 110 3.20 -12.89 0.16
CA PRO A 110 2.44 -13.55 -0.89
C PRO A 110 2.74 -12.89 -2.24
N SER A 111 2.93 -13.70 -3.29
CA SER A 111 3.27 -13.21 -4.64
C SER A 111 2.57 -13.95 -5.78
N GLU A 112 1.69 -14.92 -5.47
CA GLU A 112 1.03 -15.75 -6.48
C GLU A 112 -0.44 -15.33 -6.68
N ASP A 113 -1.19 -15.26 -5.58
CA ASP A 113 -2.63 -14.99 -5.62
C ASP A 113 -2.96 -13.50 -5.51
N LYS A 114 -3.27 -12.88 -6.66
CA LYS A 114 -3.77 -11.50 -6.72
C LYS A 114 -5.21 -11.42 -6.25
N VAL A 115 -5.51 -10.42 -5.43
CA VAL A 115 -6.88 -10.06 -5.08
C VAL A 115 -7.46 -9.02 -6.02
N THR A 116 -8.77 -9.05 -6.22
CA THR A 116 -9.47 -8.05 -7.03
C THR A 116 -9.49 -6.71 -6.28
N LEU A 117 -8.98 -5.66 -6.94
CA LEU A 117 -9.07 -4.29 -6.46
C LEU A 117 -10.33 -3.62 -7.00
N ILE A 118 -11.11 -3.00 -6.12
CA ILE A 118 -12.20 -2.10 -6.51
C ILE A 118 -11.59 -0.73 -6.78
N GLU A 119 -11.55 -0.33 -8.05
CA GLU A 119 -11.04 0.98 -8.48
C GLU A 119 -12.14 2.04 -8.49
N THR A 120 -11.84 3.23 -7.97
CA THR A 120 -12.63 4.45 -8.13
C THR A 120 -11.72 5.58 -8.61
N VAL A 121 -12.15 6.33 -9.62
CA VAL A 121 -11.41 7.45 -10.19
C VAL A 121 -12.07 8.76 -9.76
N SER A 122 -11.27 9.76 -9.35
CA SER A 122 -11.80 11.09 -9.02
C SER A 122 -12.42 11.77 -10.25
N GLU A 123 -13.32 12.74 -10.01
CA GLU A 123 -14.02 13.49 -11.06
C GLU A 123 -13.05 14.23 -12.00
N ASP A 124 -11.95 14.75 -11.45
CA ASP A 124 -10.88 15.39 -12.23
C ASP A 124 -9.95 14.40 -12.95
N GLY A 125 -10.13 13.09 -12.73
CA GLY A 125 -9.30 12.05 -13.31
C GLY A 125 -7.87 11.98 -12.77
N LEU A 126 -7.49 12.77 -11.76
CA LEU A 126 -6.10 12.87 -11.29
C LEU A 126 -5.73 11.85 -10.22
N THR A 127 -6.70 11.17 -9.62
CA THR A 127 -6.45 10.18 -8.57
C THR A 127 -7.22 8.89 -8.83
N LYS A 128 -6.61 7.77 -8.44
CA LYS A 128 -7.31 6.47 -8.35
C LYS A 128 -7.23 5.98 -6.92
N THR A 129 -8.37 5.60 -6.37
CA THR A 129 -8.47 4.93 -5.08
C THR A 129 -8.81 3.47 -5.32
N PHE A 130 -8.10 2.59 -4.63
CA PHE A 130 -8.27 1.16 -4.69
C PHE A 130 -8.66 0.65 -3.31
N LYS A 131 -9.60 -0.30 -3.30
CA LYS A 131 -10.04 -0.98 -2.09
C LYS A 131 -10.05 -2.49 -2.28
N ALA A 132 -9.62 -3.22 -1.26
CA ALA A 132 -9.77 -4.67 -1.18
C ALA A 132 -9.96 -5.12 0.27
N ASP A 133 -10.49 -6.33 0.44
CA ASP A 133 -10.50 -7.02 1.73
C ASP A 133 -9.22 -7.85 1.86
N ILE A 134 -8.70 -7.93 3.08
CA ILE A 134 -7.54 -8.74 3.43
C ILE A 134 -7.90 -9.72 4.55
N ASP A 135 -7.41 -10.95 4.44
CA ASP A 135 -7.49 -11.99 5.47
C ASP A 135 -6.19 -12.81 5.42
N GLY A 136 -5.13 -12.28 6.02
CA GLY A 136 -3.79 -12.85 5.97
C GLY A 136 -2.69 -11.80 5.88
N TYR A 137 -1.52 -12.22 5.42
CA TYR A 137 -0.45 -11.31 5.00
C TYR A 137 -0.77 -10.71 3.64
N PHE A 138 -0.16 -9.56 3.33
CA PHE A 138 -0.32 -8.96 2.01
C PHE A 138 0.98 -8.39 1.45
N THR A 139 1.07 -8.32 0.13
CA THR A 139 2.09 -7.60 -0.63
C THR A 139 1.42 -6.61 -1.56
N LEU A 140 1.79 -5.32 -1.50
CA LEU A 140 1.49 -4.36 -2.55
C LEU A 140 2.70 -4.22 -3.47
N ALA A 141 2.51 -4.39 -4.77
CA ALA A 141 3.55 -4.28 -5.79
C ALA A 141 3.16 -3.30 -6.91
N ASP A 142 4.16 -2.72 -7.57
CA ASP A 142 3.99 -1.97 -8.82
C ASP A 142 4.44 -2.83 -10.01
N GLU A 143 3.50 -3.26 -10.83
CA GLU A 143 3.78 -4.12 -12.00
C GLU A 143 3.87 -3.33 -13.32
N SER A 144 3.88 -2.01 -13.23
CA SER A 144 3.93 -1.11 -14.37
C SER A 144 5.37 -0.81 -14.79
N SER A 145 5.57 -0.51 -16.07
CA SER A 145 6.78 0.14 -16.58
C SER A 145 6.90 1.62 -16.18
N TYR A 146 5.99 2.15 -15.36
CA TYR A 146 5.98 3.50 -14.81
C TYR A 146 5.95 3.47 -13.29
N ALA A 147 6.59 4.45 -12.65
CA ALA A 147 6.56 4.56 -11.20
C ALA A 147 5.14 4.81 -10.66
N MET A 148 4.81 4.16 -9.56
CA MET A 148 3.63 4.44 -8.75
C MET A 148 3.91 5.52 -7.68
N TYR A 149 2.94 6.40 -7.45
CA TYR A 149 3.01 7.45 -6.43
C TYR A 149 1.80 7.34 -5.49
N LEU A 150 1.97 6.71 -4.34
CA LEU A 150 0.90 6.57 -3.37
C LEU A 150 0.79 7.83 -2.53
N THR A 151 -0.42 8.37 -2.42
CA THR A 151 -0.74 9.53 -1.59
C THR A 151 -1.29 9.13 -0.23
N SER A 152 -1.87 7.93 -0.13
CA SER A 152 -2.40 7.36 1.10
C SER A 152 -2.39 5.83 1.03
N PHE A 153 -2.24 5.21 2.19
CA PHE A 153 -2.37 3.77 2.38
C PHE A 153 -2.87 3.52 3.81
N THR A 154 -4.05 2.90 3.92
CA THR A 154 -4.79 2.72 5.17
C THR A 154 -5.29 1.28 5.27
N ILE A 155 -5.20 0.71 6.47
CA ILE A 155 -5.77 -0.61 6.79
C ILE A 155 -6.75 -0.44 7.95
N GLU A 156 -7.97 -0.92 7.79
CA GLU A 156 -9.01 -0.95 8.83
C GLU A 156 -9.26 -2.41 9.24
N CYS A 157 -8.89 -2.77 10.47
CA CYS A 157 -9.10 -4.09 11.07
C CYS A 157 -10.29 -4.11 12.03
#